data_AF-A0A436D429-F1
#
_entry.id   AF-A0A436D429-F1
#
_cell.length_a   1.000
_cell.length_b   1.000
_cell.length_c   1.000
_cell.angle_alpha   90.00
_cell.angle_beta   90.00
_cell.angle_gamma   90.00
#
_symmetry.space_group_name_H-M   'P 1'
#
loop_
_entity.id
_entity.type
_entity.pdbx_description
1 polymer ?
#
loop_
_entity_poly.entity_id
_entity_poly.type
_entity_poly.pdbx_seq_one_letter_code
_entity_poly.pdbx_strand_id
1 'polypeptide(L)' 'MRSTLDTVAAIGLAIGGAFGLAGTFVASAPLRETLWTIDGAALVVATALLTMKYQRLAMTA' A
#
# COMPACT_ATOMS: atom_id res chain seq x y z
N MET A 1 -12.13 -13.36 -11.63
CA MET A 1 -11.63 -13.80 -10.29
C MET A 1 -10.64 -12.76 -9.80
N ARG A 2 -10.79 -12.20 -8.59
CA ARG A 2 -9.72 -11.39 -7.98
C ARG A 2 -8.57 -12.34 -7.65
N SER A 3 -7.37 -12.01 -8.11
CA SER A 3 -6.19 -12.82 -7.77
C SER A 3 -5.78 -12.55 -6.32
N THR A 4 -5.06 -13.49 -5.70
CA THR A 4 -4.47 -13.28 -4.37
C THR A 4 -3.64 -11.99 -4.33
N LEU A 5 -2.96 -11.67 -5.43
CA LEU A 5 -2.16 -10.46 -5.57
C LEU A 5 -3.04 -9.18 -5.49
N ASP A 6 -4.21 -9.17 -6.12
CA ASP A 6 -5.15 -8.05 -6.02
C ASP A 6 -5.61 -7.83 -4.59
N THR A 7 -5.92 -8.92 -3.88
CA THR A 7 -6.35 -8.87 -2.49
C THR A 7 -5.24 -8.33 -1.59
N VAL A 8 -4.01 -8.81 -1.75
CA VAL A 8 -2.86 -8.33 -0.95
C VAL A 8 -2.55 -6.86 -1.23
N ALA A 9 -2.56 -6.45 -2.51
CA ALA A 9 -2.34 -5.04 -2.87
C ALA A 9 -3.44 -4.12 -2.31
N ALA A 10 -4.71 -4.53 -2.38
CA ALA A 10 -5.83 -3.76 -1.84
C ALA A 10 -5.77 -3.65 -0.31
N ILE A 11 -5.46 -4.75 0.38
CA ILE A 11 -5.28 -4.74 1.84
C ILE A 11 -4.11 -3.84 2.22
N GLY A 12 -2.98 -3.94 1.52
CA GLY A 12 -1.83 -3.06 1.73
C GLY A 12 -2.18 -1.58 1.59
N LEU A 13 -2.87 -1.20 0.53
CA LEU A 13 -3.34 0.18 0.33
C LEU A 13 -4.30 0.66 1.41
N ALA A 14 -5.24 -0.20 1.84
CA ALA A 14 -6.19 0.16 2.88
C ALA A 14 -5.50 0.41 4.22
N ILE A 15 -4.56 -0.47 4.59
CA ILE A 15 -3.77 -0.34 5.81
C ILE A 15 -2.87 0.89 5.74
N GLY A 16 -2.12 1.06 4.64
CA GLY A 16 -1.24 2.20 4.43
C GLY A 16 -1.99 3.53 4.50
N GLY A 17 -3.08 3.66 3.75
CA GLY A 17 -3.92 4.86 3.75
C GLY A 17 -4.51 5.17 5.13
N ALA A 18 -4.91 4.17 5.91
CA ALA A 18 -5.38 4.40 7.29
C ALA A 18 -4.26 4.96 8.18
N PHE A 19 -3.04 4.42 8.07
CA PHE A 19 -1.88 4.93 8.81
C PHE A 19 -1.42 6.32 8.32
N GLY A 20 -1.48 6.59 7.02
CA GLY A 20 -1.17 7.89 6.43
C GLY A 20 -2.11 9.00 6.94
N LEU A 21 -3.41 8.70 6.97
CA LEU A 21 -4.43 9.58 7.55
C LEU A 21 -4.22 9.76 9.06
N ALA A 22 -4.00 8.68 9.80
CA ALA A 22 -3.75 8.75 11.25
C ALA A 22 -2.51 9.62 11.57
N GLY A 23 -1.44 9.49 10.80
CA GLY A 23 -0.23 10.30 10.94
C GLY A 23 -0.47 11.81 10.81
N THR A 24 -1.42 12.22 9.96
CA THR A 24 -1.78 13.64 9.78
C THR A 24 -2.37 14.28 11.04
N PHE A 25 -3.07 13.51 11.87
CA PHE A 25 -3.73 14.01 13.08
C PHE A 25 -2.93 13.81 14.37
N VAL A 26 -1.85 13.02 14.33
CA VAL A 26 -1.00 12.77 15.49
C VAL A 26 -0.03 13.95 15.70
N ALA A 27 -0.10 14.57 16.88
CA ALA A 27 0.77 15.68 17.26
C ALA A 27 2.22 15.25 17.53
N SER A 28 2.41 14.04 18.08
CA SER A 28 3.72 13.46 18.40
C SER A 28 4.54 13.21 17.13
N ALA A 29 5.64 13.95 16.98
CA ALA A 29 6.56 13.79 15.87
C ALA A 29 7.06 12.34 15.66
N PRO A 30 7.56 11.62 16.69
CA PRO A 30 8.06 10.25 16.48
C PRO A 30 6.94 9.27 16.11
N LEU A 31 5.73 9.44 16.64
CA LEU A 31 4.60 8.60 16.25
C LEU A 31 4.15 8.88 14.82
N ARG A 32 4.08 10.15 14.42
CA ARG A 32 3.74 10.54 13.04
C ARG A 32 4.73 10.00 12.03
N GLU A 33 6.03 10.10 12.31
CA GLU A 33 7.09 9.54 11.47
C GLU A 33 6.93 8.02 11.30
N THR A 34 6.61 7.31 12.38
CA THR A 34 6.37 5.86 12.34
C THR A 34 5.15 5.53 11.47
N LEU A 35 4.03 6.24 11.65
CA LEU A 35 2.80 6.03 10.90
C LEU A 35 2.98 6.29 9.40
N TRP A 36 3.68 7.37 9.04
CA TRP A 36 4.00 7.68 7.64
C TRP A 36 5.01 6.72 7.03
N THR A 37 5.93 6.17 7.82
CA THR A 37 6.84 5.12 7.34
C THR A 37 6.07 3.86 6.96
N ILE A 38 5.06 3.47 7.76
CA ILE A 38 4.20 2.32 7.46
C ILE A 38 3.38 2.57 6.19
N ASP A 39 2.78 3.75 6.04
CA ASP A 39 2.07 4.15 4.82
C ASP A 39 2.98 4.08 3.59
N GLY A 40 4.17 4.70 3.66
CA GLY A 40 5.15 4.67 2.58
C GLY A 40 5.55 3.25 2.17
N ALA A 41 5.84 2.37 3.14
CA ALA A 41 6.16 0.97 2.87
C ALA A 41 4.99 0.22 2.21
N ALA A 42 3.76 0.45 2.68
CA ALA A 42 2.56 -0.14 2.12
C ALA A 42 2.30 0.29 0.68
N LEU A 43 2.53 1.58 0.35
CA LEU A 43 2.46 2.10 -1.01
C LEU A 43 3.48 1.44 -1.94
N VAL A 44 4.74 1.31 -1.51
CA VAL A 44 5.79 0.66 -2.30
C VAL A 44 5.44 -0.80 -2.60
N VAL A 45 4.97 -1.55 -1.59
CA VAL A 45 4.58 -2.96 -1.77
C VAL A 45 3.37 -3.07 -2.70
N ALA A 46 2.32 -2.27 -2.48
CA ALA A 46 1.12 -2.34 -3.30
C ALA A 46 1.39 -1.97 -4.76
N THR A 47 2.20 -0.94 -5.00
CA THR A 47 2.58 -0.54 -6.37
C THR A 47 3.40 -1.62 -7.05
N ALA A 48 4.39 -2.22 -6.38
CA ALA A 48 5.16 -3.33 -6.94
C ALA A 48 4.27 -4.53 -7.33
N LEU A 49 3.33 -4.91 -6.46
CA LEU A 49 2.38 -5.98 -6.75
C LEU A 49 1.52 -5.64 -7.97
N LEU A 50 0.92 -4.45 -8.01
CA LEU A 50 0.11 -4.00 -9.15
C LEU A 50 0.93 -3.97 -10.44
N THR A 51 2.18 -3.52 -10.41
CA THR A 51 3.08 -3.58 -11.57
C THR A 51 3.24 -5.02 -12.06
N MET A 52 3.54 -5.97 -11.18
CA MET A 52 3.65 -7.38 -11.57
C MET A 52 2.37 -7.93 -12.19
N LYS A 53 1.19 -7.55 -11.64
CA LYS A 53 -0.10 -7.93 -12.21
C LYS A 53 -0.26 -7.40 -13.64
N TYR A 54 -0.05 -6.11 -13.86
CA TYR A 54 -0.27 -5.50 -15.16
C TYR A 54 0.77 -5.95 -16.19
N GLN A 55 2.01 -6.21 -15.78
CA GLN A 55 3.02 -6.84 -16.63
C GLN A 55 2.59 -8.25 -17.08
N ARG A 56 2.06 -9.07 -16.16
CA ARG A 56 1.54 -10.40 -16.50
C ARG A 56 0.34 -10.33 -17.44
N LEU A 57 -0.59 -9.42 -17.18
CA LEU A 57 -1.76 -9.22 -18.02
C LEU A 57 -1.37 -8.83 -19.46
N ALA A 58 -0.39 -7.93 -19.61
CA ALA A 58 0.11 -7.49 -20.90
C ALA A 58 0.80 -8.60 -21.71
N MET A 59 1.41 -9.59 -21.06
CA MET A 59 2.01 -10.74 -21.75
C MET A 59 0.98 -11.78 -22.21
N THR A 60 -0.25 -11.74 -21.68
CA THR A 60 -1.33 -12.69 -22.00
C THR A 60 -2.40 -12.11 -22.93
N ALA A 61 -2.30 -10.83 -23.28
CA ALA A 61 -3.20 -10.10 -24.16
C ALA A 61 -2.67 -10.08 -25.59
#